data_AF-A0A7X6RNN6-F1
#
_entry.id   AF-A0A7X6RNN6-F1
#
_cell.length_a   1.000
_cell.length_b   1.000
_cell.length_c   1.000
_cell.angle_alpha   90.00
_cell.angle_beta   90.00
_cell.angle_gamma   90.00
#
_symmetry.space_group_name_H-M   'P 1'
#
loop_
_entity.id
_entity.type
_entity.pdbx_description
1 polymer ?
#
loop_
_entity_poly.entity_id
_entity_poly.type
_entity_poly.pdbx_seq_one_letter_code
_entity_poly.pdbx_strand_id
1 'polypeptide(L)'
;MALPNHHKSVTWQSKALATLAFICAICLLRLPFRTTIATIEILHRLPLTTPTTADTTIARLANACARVGAWWPGRAACLETSLTLVLAAVFTGRRLHWCLGGRFDPPATHAWAQTPDGTPVGEDDTTVWPWTTALCI
;
A
#
# COMPACT_ATOMS: atom_id res chain seq x y z
N MET A 1 -7.93 30.75 -6.33
CA MET A 1 -8.48 29.43 -6.70
C MET A 1 -7.88 28.41 -5.75
N ALA A 2 -8.52 28.18 -4.60
CA ALA A 2 -8.00 27.31 -3.55
C ALA A 2 -8.38 25.86 -3.85
N LEU A 3 -7.40 24.96 -3.90
CA LEU A 3 -7.62 23.52 -4.02
C LEU A 3 -8.41 23.03 -2.80
N PRO A 4 -9.46 22.20 -2.97
CA PRO A 4 -10.20 21.66 -1.84
C PRO A 4 -9.28 20.71 -1.04
N ASN A 5 -8.88 21.16 0.15
CA ASN A 5 -8.18 20.35 1.14
C ASN A 5 -9.10 19.23 1.62
N HIS A 6 -9.05 18.06 0.96
CA HIS A 6 -9.71 16.84 1.41
C HIS A 6 -8.95 16.22 2.61
N HIS A 7 -8.86 16.94 3.73
CA HIS A 7 -8.54 16.32 5.02
C HIS A 7 -9.75 15.50 5.50
N LYS A 8 -9.98 14.34 4.89
CA LYS A 8 -10.99 13.37 5.34
C LYS A 8 -10.50 12.78 6.66
N SER A 9 -11.24 12.99 7.73
CA SER A 9 -10.89 12.55 9.08
C SER A 9 -10.63 11.03 9.11
N VAL A 10 -9.43 10.66 9.55
CA VAL A 10 -9.07 9.25 9.73
C VAL A 10 -9.89 8.72 10.91
N THR A 11 -10.89 7.89 10.62
CA THR A 11 -11.71 7.25 11.66
C THR A 11 -10.83 6.35 12.53
N TRP A 12 -11.20 6.18 13.80
CA TRP A 12 -10.44 5.35 14.75
C TRP A 12 -10.28 3.91 14.26
N GLN A 13 -11.27 3.38 13.53
CA GLN A 13 -11.24 2.08 12.87
C GLN A 13 -10.15 2.01 11.80
N SER A 14 -10.04 3.02 10.92
CA SER A 14 -8.96 3.08 9.93
C SER A 14 -7.58 3.14 10.57
N LYS A 15 -7.44 3.83 11.72
CA LYS A 15 -6.19 3.85 12.47
C LYS A 15 -5.86 2.48 13.05
N ALA A 16 -6.81 1.83 13.71
CA ALA A 16 -6.61 0.50 14.31
C ALA A 16 -6.23 -0.54 13.24
N LEU A 17 -6.93 -0.53 12.09
CA LEU A 17 -6.64 -1.39 10.95
C LEU A 17 -5.26 -1.10 10.36
N ALA A 18 -4.90 0.18 10.17
CA ALA A 18 -3.58 0.56 9.67
C ALA A 18 -2.46 0.13 10.63
N THR A 19 -2.64 0.28 11.95
CA THR A 19 -1.66 -0.17 12.94
C THR A 19 -1.52 -1.69 12.95
N LEU A 20 -2.63 -2.43 12.91
CA LEU A 20 -2.58 -3.89 12.86
C LEU A 20 -1.93 -4.39 11.57
N ALA A 21 -2.29 -3.80 10.44
CA ALA A 21 -1.65 -4.08 9.14
C ALA A 21 -0.16 -3.77 9.16
N PHE A 22 0.25 -2.67 9.80
CA PHE A 22 1.65 -2.28 9.91
C PHE A 22 2.45 -3.28 10.76
N ILE A 23 1.91 -3.71 11.90
CA ILE A 23 2.54 -4.75 12.73
C ILE A 23 2.67 -6.05 11.93
N CYS A 24 1.61 -6.48 11.23
CA CYS A 24 1.66 -7.66 10.37
C CYS A 24 2.69 -7.52 9.25
N ALA A 25 2.77 -6.37 8.59
CA ALA A 25 3.75 -6.10 7.54
C ALA A 25 5.19 -6.21 8.08
N ILE A 26 5.48 -5.57 9.21
CA ILE A 26 6.80 -5.66 9.85
C ILE A 26 7.11 -7.12 10.23
N CYS A 27 6.20 -7.83 10.86
CA CYS A 27 6.40 -9.24 11.20
C CYS A 27 6.67 -10.11 9.96
N LEU A 28 5.91 -9.93 8.89
CA LEU A 28 6.09 -10.65 7.63
C LEU A 28 7.42 -10.32 6.95
N LEU A 29 7.88 -9.07 7.02
CA LEU A 29 9.16 -8.65 6.44
C LEU A 29 10.37 -9.05 7.30
N ARG A 30 10.17 -9.46 8.55
CA ARG A 30 11.20 -10.12 9.37
C ARG A 30 11.34 -11.62 9.07
N LEU A 31 10.36 -12.21 8.40
CA LEU A 31 10.41 -13.59 7.91
C LEU A 31 11.14 -13.64 6.56
N PRO A 32 11.52 -14.83 6.06
CA PRO A 32 12.07 -14.95 4.72
C PRO A 32 11.12 -14.34 3.70
N PHE A 33 11.63 -13.52 2.78
CA PHE A 33 10.79 -12.77 1.82
C PHE A 33 9.79 -13.65 1.03
N ARG A 34 10.14 -14.92 0.80
CA ARG A 34 9.26 -15.92 0.19
C ARG A 34 7.96 -16.13 0.96
N THR A 35 7.97 -16.05 2.29
CA THR A 35 6.76 -16.19 3.11
C THR A 35 5.86 -14.98 2.94
N THR A 36 6.44 -13.78 2.81
CA THR A 36 5.70 -12.55 2.53
C THR A 36 4.99 -12.67 1.18
N ILE A 37 5.72 -13.06 0.13
CA ILE A 37 5.18 -13.29 -1.21
C ILE A 37 4.05 -14.33 -1.18
N ALA A 38 4.31 -15.51 -0.62
CA ALA A 38 3.30 -16.57 -0.52
C ALA A 38 2.05 -16.13 0.24
N THR A 39 2.22 -15.35 1.31
CA THR A 39 1.10 -14.79 2.09
C THR A 39 0.26 -13.88 1.21
N ILE A 40 0.88 -12.97 0.46
CA ILE A 40 0.16 -12.05 -0.42
C ILE A 40 -0.51 -12.78 -1.59
N GLU A 41 0.14 -13.79 -2.18
CA GLU A 41 -0.50 -14.64 -3.19
C GLU A 41 -1.74 -15.36 -2.66
N ILE A 42 -1.68 -15.88 -1.43
CA ILE A 42 -2.84 -16.53 -0.79
C ILE A 42 -3.96 -15.51 -0.55
N LEU A 43 -3.63 -14.33 -0.02
CA LEU A 43 -4.60 -13.26 0.24
C LEU A 43 -5.23 -12.73 -1.06
N HIS A 44 -4.47 -12.69 -2.15
CA HIS A 44 -4.95 -12.23 -3.45
C HIS A 44 -5.99 -13.16 -4.08
N ARG A 45 -5.91 -14.46 -3.78
CA ARG A 45 -6.88 -15.48 -4.20
C ARG A 45 -8.22 -15.39 -3.48
N LEU A 46 -8.32 -14.59 -2.41
CA LEU A 46 -9.58 -14.41 -1.69
C LEU A 46 -10.59 -13.65 -2.57
N PRO A 47 -11.89 -13.96 -2.45
CA PRO A 47 -12.95 -13.27 -3.21
C PRO A 47 -13.21 -11.88 -2.61
N LEU A 48 -12.29 -10.95 -2.85
CA LEU A 48 -12.32 -9.58 -2.36
C LEU A 48 -12.86 -8.61 -3.42
N THR A 49 -13.46 -7.52 -2.95
CA THR A 49 -13.97 -6.46 -3.83
C THR A 49 -12.82 -5.75 -4.52
N THR A 50 -12.92 -5.55 -5.82
CA THR A 50 -11.95 -4.75 -6.58
C THR A 50 -12.29 -3.27 -6.39
N PRO A 51 -11.42 -2.48 -5.71
CA PRO A 51 -11.65 -1.06 -5.53
C PRO A 51 -11.37 -0.31 -6.84
N THR A 52 -12.18 0.69 -7.12
CA THR A 52 -11.91 1.65 -8.19
C THR A 52 -11.09 2.81 -7.66
N THR A 53 -10.50 3.61 -8.55
CA THR A 53 -9.76 4.84 -8.20
C THR A 53 -10.60 5.84 -7.41
N ALA A 54 -11.93 5.77 -7.52
CA ALA A 54 -12.86 6.59 -6.74
C ALA A 54 -13.16 6.05 -5.32
N ASP A 55 -12.60 4.89 -4.92
CA ASP A 55 -12.87 4.32 -3.60
C ASP A 55 -12.23 5.16 -2.48
N THR A 56 -13.08 5.96 -1.84
CA THR A 56 -12.70 6.82 -0.72
C THR A 56 -12.14 6.05 0.48
N THR A 57 -12.43 4.76 0.60
CA THR A 57 -11.91 3.90 1.68
C THR A 57 -10.42 3.68 1.49
N ILE A 58 -10.00 3.33 0.27
CA ILE A 58 -8.60 3.10 -0.05
C ILE A 58 -7.77 4.37 0.14
N ALA A 59 -8.28 5.52 -0.30
CA ALA A 59 -7.63 6.80 -0.06
C ALA A 59 -7.46 7.13 1.45
N ARG A 60 -8.46 6.81 2.28
CA ARG A 60 -8.37 6.98 3.73
C ARG A 60 -7.36 6.01 4.37
N LEU A 61 -7.33 4.76 3.91
CA LEU A 61 -6.36 3.77 4.37
C LEU A 61 -4.94 4.16 4.00
N ALA A 62 -4.69 4.61 2.76
CA ALA A 62 -3.38 5.08 2.31
C ALA A 62 -2.86 6.21 3.22
N ASN A 63 -3.70 7.22 3.49
CA ASN A 63 -3.35 8.31 4.41
C ASN A 63 -3.10 7.81 5.85
N ALA A 64 -3.88 6.86 6.34
CA ALA A 64 -3.68 6.26 7.67
C ALA A 64 -2.37 5.49 7.75
N CYS A 65 -2.07 4.66 6.75
CA CYS A 65 -0.84 3.85 6.67
C CYS A 65 0.40 4.74 6.56
N ALA A 66 0.36 5.79 5.73
CA ALA A 66 1.43 6.78 5.62
C ALA A 66 1.69 7.45 6.97
N ARG A 67 0.64 7.80 7.73
CA ARG A 67 0.78 8.40 9.05
C ARG A 67 1.35 7.42 10.09
N VAL A 68 0.93 6.16 10.07
CA VAL A 68 1.50 5.12 10.96
C VAL A 68 2.97 4.90 10.65
N GLY A 69 3.34 4.79 9.36
CA GLY A 69 4.74 4.65 8.94
C GLY A 69 5.61 5.85 9.33
N ALA A 70 5.09 7.08 9.18
CA ALA A 70 5.82 8.30 9.56
C ALA A 70 6.08 8.42 11.07
N TRP A 71 5.27 7.78 11.91
CA TRP A 71 5.43 7.75 13.37
C TRP A 71 6.32 6.61 13.86
N TRP A 72 6.66 5.66 13.00
CA TRP A 72 7.48 4.52 13.38
C TRP A 72 8.96 4.93 13.51
N PRO A 73 9.62 4.68 14.65
CA PRO A 73 11.02 5.07 14.86
C PRO A 73 12.03 4.23 14.09
N GLY A 74 11.61 3.11 13.46
CA GLY A 74 12.43 2.31 12.56
C GLY A 74 12.38 2.82 11.10
N ARG A 75 13.10 2.14 10.19
CA ARG A 75 13.00 2.43 8.75
C ARG A 75 11.65 1.92 8.22
N ALA A 76 10.66 2.80 8.05
CA ALA A 76 9.49 2.53 7.24
C ALA A 76 9.76 3.04 5.82
N ALA A 77 10.26 2.17 4.94
CA ALA A 77 10.53 2.48 3.55
C ALA A 77 9.31 2.10 2.68
N CYS A 78 9.45 2.27 1.35
CA CYS A 78 8.39 1.98 0.38
C CYS A 78 7.86 0.54 0.47
N LEU A 79 8.69 -0.42 0.89
CA LEU A 79 8.29 -1.82 1.04
C LEU A 79 7.31 -2.02 2.21
N GLU A 80 7.64 -1.49 3.39
CA GLU A 80 6.79 -1.59 4.58
C GLU A 80 5.48 -0.85 4.37
N THR A 81 5.52 0.36 3.80
CA THR A 81 4.33 1.20 3.62
C THR A 81 3.37 0.62 2.58
N SER A 82 3.88 0.14 1.44
CA SER A 82 3.06 -0.50 0.40
C SER A 82 2.43 -1.82 0.89
N LEU A 83 3.19 -2.65 1.61
CA LEU A 83 2.67 -3.91 2.17
C LEU A 83 1.60 -3.65 3.24
N THR A 84 1.82 -2.65 4.09
CA THR A 84 0.84 -2.22 5.10
C THR A 84 -0.48 -1.82 4.46
N LEU A 85 -0.42 -1.06 3.36
CA LEU A 85 -1.61 -0.64 2.64
C LEU A 85 -2.36 -1.82 2.00
N VAL A 86 -1.64 -2.78 1.41
CA VAL A 86 -2.24 -3.99 0.82
C VAL A 86 -2.94 -4.82 1.91
N LEU A 87 -2.29 -5.04 3.06
CA LEU A 87 -2.89 -5.76 4.18
C LEU A 87 -4.11 -5.01 4.76
N ALA A 88 -4.04 -3.69 4.90
CA ALA A 88 -5.16 -2.89 5.35
C ALA A 88 -6.35 -2.94 4.37
N ALA A 89 -6.08 -2.97 3.06
CA ALA A 89 -7.11 -3.19 2.05
C ALA A 89 -7.74 -4.58 2.20
N VAL A 90 -6.94 -5.64 2.38
CA VAL A 90 -7.45 -7.00 2.61
C VAL A 90 -8.34 -7.08 3.85
N PHE A 91 -7.95 -6.46 4.97
CA PHE A 91 -8.78 -6.45 6.19
C PHE A 91 -10.09 -5.69 6.04
N THR A 92 -10.17 -4.79 5.06
CA THR A 92 -11.41 -4.11 4.72
C THR A 92 -12.15 -4.79 3.57
N GLY A 93 -11.71 -5.96 3.11
CA GLY A 93 -12.37 -6.74 2.07
C GLY A 93 -12.07 -6.26 0.65
N ARG A 94 -11.02 -5.45 0.44
CA ARG A 94 -10.62 -4.92 -0.87
C ARG A 94 -9.33 -5.59 -1.37
N ARG A 95 -9.26 -5.81 -2.69
CA ARG A 95 -8.06 -6.33 -3.35
C ARG A 95 -7.24 -5.22 -3.97
N LEU A 96 -6.04 -5.00 -3.44
CA LEU A 96 -4.99 -4.25 -4.11
C LEU A 96 -3.92 -5.22 -4.61
N HIS A 97 -3.24 -4.85 -5.68
CA HIS A 97 -2.07 -5.57 -6.11
C HIS A 97 -0.84 -4.98 -5.43
N TRP A 98 0.04 -5.84 -4.95
CA TRP A 98 1.33 -5.43 -4.42
C TRP A 98 2.38 -5.60 -5.50
N CYS A 99 2.97 -4.49 -5.92
CA CYS A 99 4.01 -4.48 -6.95
C CYS A 99 5.37 -4.11 -6.36
N LEU A 100 6.41 -4.75 -6.90
CA LEU A 100 7.80 -4.43 -6.69
C LEU A 100 8.48 -4.20 -8.03
N GLY A 101 9.37 -3.22 -8.07
CA GLY A 101 10.05 -2.85 -9.29
C GLY A 101 11.21 -1.92 -9.04
N GLY A 102 11.65 -1.30 -10.12
CA GLY A 102 12.70 -0.31 -10.07
C GLY A 102 12.72 0.54 -11.32
N ARG A 103 13.55 1.58 -11.28
CA ARG A 103 13.89 2.37 -12.45
C ARG A 103 15.39 2.28 -12.68
N PHE A 104 15.82 2.50 -13.91
CA PHE A 104 17.22 2.29 -14.30
C PHE A 104 18.05 3.58 -14.32
N ASP A 105 17.43 4.75 -14.39
CA ASP A 105 18.13 6.03 -14.43
C ASP A 105 17.40 7.13 -13.61
N PRO A 106 17.94 7.56 -12.45
CA PRO A 106 19.00 6.89 -11.69
C PRO A 106 18.48 5.59 -11.05
N PRO A 107 19.33 4.56 -10.88
CA PRO A 107 18.90 3.24 -10.43
C PRO A 107 18.30 3.30 -9.02
N ALA A 108 17.04 2.87 -8.90
CA ALA A 108 16.34 2.82 -7.63
C ALA A 108 15.33 1.66 -7.62
N THR A 109 15.14 1.04 -6.46
CA THR A 109 14.09 0.04 -6.23
C THR A 109 12.89 0.70 -5.57
N HIS A 110 11.69 0.30 -5.97
CA HIS A 110 10.44 0.81 -5.42
C HIS A 110 9.45 -0.32 -5.20
N ALA A 111 8.58 -0.15 -4.22
CA ALA A 111 7.46 -1.03 -3.94
C ALA A 111 6.22 -0.18 -3.72
N TRP A 112 5.13 -0.55 -4.37
CA TRP A 112 3.89 0.21 -4.34
C TRP A 112 2.68 -0.72 -4.33
N ALA A 113 1.54 -0.17 -3.93
CA ALA A 113 0.25 -0.81 -4.11
C ALA A 113 -0.44 -0.19 -5.32
N GLN A 114 -1.17 -0.97 -6.09
CA GLN A 114 -1.99 -0.45 -7.19
C GLN A 114 -3.36 -1.12 -7.23
N THR A 115 -4.33 -0.42 -7.82
CA THR A 115 -5.62 -1.02 -8.15
C THR A 115 -5.46 -2.05 -9.27
N PRO A 116 -6.43 -2.97 -9.46
CA PRO A 116 -6.40 -3.91 -10.58
C PRO A 116 -6.36 -3.24 -11.97
N ASP A 117 -6.84 -1.99 -12.07
CA ASP A 117 -6.77 -1.17 -13.28
C ASP A 117 -5.35 -0.60 -13.53
N GLY A 118 -4.38 -0.92 -12.67
CA GLY A 118 -2.99 -0.49 -12.79
C GLY A 118 -2.70 0.88 -12.22
N THR A 119 -3.65 1.52 -11.53
CA THR A 119 -3.43 2.85 -10.94
C THR A 119 -2.71 2.73 -9.58
N PRO A 120 -1.54 3.35 -9.41
CA PRO A 120 -0.84 3.38 -8.13
C PRO A 120 -1.68 4.06 -7.04
N VAL A 121 -1.59 3.55 -5.82
CA VAL A 121 -2.35 4.07 -4.68
C VAL A 121 -1.42 4.69 -3.65
N GLY A 122 -1.70 5.95 -3.29
CA GLY A 122 -0.92 6.68 -2.28
C GLY A 122 0.39 7.27 -2.82
N GLU A 123 0.50 7.35 -4.14
CA GLU A 123 1.62 7.97 -4.86
C GLU A 123 1.16 9.31 -5.44
N ASP A 124 2.08 10.27 -5.56
CA ASP A 124 1.76 11.60 -6.09
C ASP A 124 1.51 11.55 -7.61
N ASP A 125 0.31 11.99 -8.03
CA ASP A 125 -0.17 12.07 -9.43
C ASP A 125 0.70 12.94 -10.37
N THR A 126 1.68 13.67 -9.83
CA THR A 126 2.50 14.64 -10.56
C THR A 126 3.79 14.06 -11.12
N THR A 127 4.10 12.79 -10.84
CA THR A 127 5.37 12.15 -11.25
C THR A 127 5.18 11.34 -12.53
N VAL A 128 6.00 11.59 -13.56
CA VAL A 128 6.19 10.67 -14.71
C VAL A 128 6.52 9.30 -14.13
N TRP A 129 5.64 8.31 -14.26
CA TRP A 129 5.80 6.98 -13.66
C TRP A 129 6.96 6.21 -14.31
N PRO A 130 8.18 6.23 -13.74
CA PRO A 130 9.38 5.72 -14.40
C PRO A 130 9.69 4.28 -13.94
N TRP A 131 8.77 3.66 -13.21
CA TRP A 131 8.97 2.40 -12.53
C TRP A 131 8.59 1.25 -13.45
N THR A 132 9.54 0.33 -13.65
CA THR A 132 9.30 -0.95 -14.32
C THR A 132 8.97 -1.99 -13.27
N THR A 133 7.81 -2.64 -13.43
CA THR A 133 7.36 -3.72 -12.56
C THR A 133 8.18 -4.99 -12.79
N ALA A 134 8.78 -5.51 -11.73
CA ALA A 134 9.47 -6.81 -11.75
C ALA A 134 8.55 -7.93 -11.23
N LEU A 135 7.72 -7.62 -10.24
CA LEU A 135 6.74 -8.53 -9.66
C LEU A 135 5.47 -7.74 -9.34
N CYS A 136 4.31 -8.30 -9.65
CA CYS A 136 3.06 -7.77 -9.11
C CYS A 136 2.06 -8.89 -8.85
N ILE A 137 1.51 -8.89 -7.64
CA ILE A 137 0.58 -9.89 -7.13
C ILE A 137 -0.69 -9.15 -6.73
#